data_AF-Q9ZG57-F1
#
_entry.id   AF-Q9ZG57-F1
#
_cell.length_a   1.000
_cell.length_b   1.000
_cell.length_c   1.000
_cell.angle_alpha   90.00
_cell.angle_beta   90.00
_cell.angle_gamma   90.00
#
_symmetry.space_group_name_H-M   'P 1'
#
loop_
_entity.id
_entity.type
_entity.pdbx_description
1 polymer ?
#
loop_
_entity_poly.entity_id
_entity_poly.type
_entity_poly.pdbx_seq_one_letter_code
_entity_poly.pdbx_strand_id
1 'polypeptide(L)' 'IGNNVTIEPYAIVKKSVSLCDDVVVKSYAYIDGFTTIGRGTTVWPSAMIGNKPQDLK' A
#
# COMPACT_ATOMS: atom_id res chain seq x y z
N ILE A 1 9.10 -4.99 -3.06
CA ILE A 1 8.34 -4.45 -4.21
C ILE A 1 8.54 -5.44 -5.36
N GLY A 2 7.46 -5.94 -5.95
CA GLY A 2 7.48 -6.86 -7.10
C GLY A 2 7.75 -6.16 -8.43
N ASN A 3 7.60 -6.91 -9.53
CA ASN A 3 7.79 -6.41 -10.89
C ASN A 3 6.63 -5.51 -11.33
N ASN A 4 6.90 -4.52 -12.19
CA ASN A 4 5.89 -3.62 -12.79
C ASN A 4 5.00 -2.89 -11.78
N VAL A 5 5.46 -2.70 -10.55
CA VAL A 5 4.71 -1.91 -9.55
C VAL A 5 4.79 -0.44 -9.90
N THR A 6 3.64 0.22 -9.93
CA THR A 6 3.54 1.68 -10.10
C THR A 6 3.18 2.32 -8.77
N ILE A 7 4.00 3.27 -8.30
CA ILE A 7 3.71 4.10 -7.14
C ILE A 7 3.60 5.54 -7.63
N GLU A 8 2.40 6.09 -7.61
CA GLU A 8 2.12 7.46 -8.04
C GLU A 8 2.59 8.51 -7.02
N PRO A 9 2.73 9.79 -7.41
CA PRO A 9 3.21 10.86 -6.53
C PRO A 9 2.47 10.94 -5.19
N TYR A 10 3.23 11.23 -4.14
CA TYR A 10 2.72 11.42 -2.76
C TYR A 10 2.07 10.20 -2.11
N ALA A 11 2.06 9.04 -2.77
CA ALA A 11 1.76 7.79 -2.08
C ALA A 11 2.86 7.49 -1.03
N ILE A 12 2.45 6.96 0.11
CA ILE A 12 3.33 6.55 1.21
C ILE A 12 3.22 5.04 1.36
N VAL A 13 4.34 4.34 1.16
CA VAL A 13 4.46 2.90 1.37
C VAL A 13 5.60 2.65 2.36
N LYS A 14 5.28 2.09 3.53
CA LYS A 14 6.27 1.85 4.59
C LYS A 14 7.11 0.60 4.32
N LYS A 15 8.28 0.53 4.95
CA LYS A 15 9.30 -0.52 4.75
C LYS A 15 8.75 -1.95 4.95
N SER A 16 7.79 -2.13 5.86
CA SER A 16 7.20 -3.44 6.19
C SER A 16 6.16 -3.93 5.18
N VAL A 17 5.83 -3.11 4.18
CA VAL A 17 4.81 -3.44 3.17
C VAL A 17 5.43 -4.25 2.04
N SER A 18 4.73 -5.32 1.66
CA SER A 18 5.04 -6.11 0.46
C SER A 18 4.02 -5.81 -0.63
N LEU A 19 4.48 -5.28 -1.76
CA LEU A 19 3.68 -5.13 -2.99
C LEU A 19 4.06 -6.24 -3.95
N CYS A 20 3.10 -7.09 -4.35
CA CYS A 20 3.29 -8.09 -5.38
C CYS A 20 3.39 -7.46 -6.78
N ASP A 21 3.63 -8.28 -7.80
CA ASP A 21 3.74 -7.84 -9.20
C ASP A 21 2.49 -7.09 -9.68
N ASP A 22 2.67 -6.16 -10.60
CA ASP A 22 1.60 -5.43 -11.32
C ASP A 22 0.66 -4.63 -10.40
N VAL A 23 1.09 -4.33 -9.16
CA VAL A 23 0.33 -3.47 -8.23
C VAL A 23 0.43 -2.00 -8.64
N VAL A 24 -0.69 -1.28 -8.54
CA VAL A 24 -0.75 0.16 -8.75
C VAL A 24 -1.18 0.84 -7.45
N VAL A 25 -0.29 1.66 -6.88
CA VAL A 25 -0.58 2.51 -5.73
C VAL A 25 -0.83 3.93 -6.23
N LYS A 26 -2.08 4.38 -6.16
CA LYS A 26 -2.49 5.71 -6.61
C LYS A 26 -2.05 6.81 -5.66
N SER A 27 -2.04 8.04 -6.18
CA SER A 27 -1.56 9.23 -5.48
C SER A 27 -2.23 9.38 -4.10
N TYR A 28 -1.45 9.79 -3.09
CA TYR A 28 -1.91 10.00 -1.71
C TYR A 28 -2.44 8.77 -0.95
N ALA A 29 -2.29 7.55 -1.47
CA ALA A 29 -2.54 6.35 -0.68
C ALA A 29 -1.48 6.19 0.42
N TYR A 30 -1.87 5.67 1.58
CA TYR A 30 -0.99 5.38 2.71
C TYR A 30 -1.09 3.91 3.09
N ILE A 31 0.05 3.20 3.02
CA ILE A 31 0.13 1.76 3.31
C ILE A 31 1.24 1.55 4.36
N ASP A 32 0.86 0.92 5.47
CA ASP A 32 1.71 0.70 6.65
C ASP A 32 1.53 -0.72 7.21
N GLY A 33 2.20 -1.01 8.33
CA GLY A 33 2.09 -2.27 9.05
C GLY A 33 2.68 -3.46 8.29
N PHE A 34 2.39 -4.66 8.77
CA PHE A 34 2.76 -5.92 8.10
C PHE A 34 1.73 -6.27 7.02
N THR A 35 1.71 -5.45 5.97
CA THR A 35 0.69 -5.53 4.91
C THR A 35 1.26 -6.14 3.64
N THR A 36 0.50 -7.05 3.02
CA THR A 36 0.79 -7.56 1.67
C THR A 36 -0.33 -7.16 0.72
N ILE A 37 0.02 -6.51 -0.39
CA ILE A 37 -0.91 -6.17 -1.48
C ILE A 37 -0.70 -7.17 -2.61
N GLY A 38 -1.77 -7.92 -2.95
CA GLY A 38 -1.74 -9.00 -3.94
C GLY A 38 -1.54 -8.52 -5.38
N ARG A 39 -1.10 -9.45 -6.26
CA ARG A 39 -0.80 -9.18 -7.68
C ARG A 39 -1.95 -8.49 -8.41
N GLY A 40 -1.64 -7.50 -9.24
CA GLY A 40 -2.63 -6.81 -10.10
C GLY A 40 -3.64 -5.93 -9.33
N THR A 41 -3.43 -5.71 -8.03
CA THR A 41 -4.31 -4.87 -7.22
C THR A 41 -4.07 -3.39 -7.50
N THR A 42 -5.15 -2.62 -7.63
CA THR A 42 -5.09 -1.15 -7.61
C THR A 42 -5.55 -0.62 -6.25
N VAL A 43 -4.68 0.13 -5.58
CA VAL A 43 -5.01 0.90 -4.36
C VAL A 43 -5.33 2.32 -4.78
N TRP A 44 -6.59 2.74 -4.61
CA TRP A 44 -7.09 4.04 -5.07
C TRP A 44 -6.67 5.21 -4.16
N PRO A 45 -6.75 6.47 -4.65
CA PRO A 45 -6.29 7.64 -3.91
C PRO A 45 -6.86 7.74 -2.50
N SER A 46 -6.05 8.24 -1.57
CA SER A 46 -6.44 8.46 -0.16
C SER A 46 -6.82 7.22 0.64
N ALA A 47 -6.64 6.01 0.10
CA ALA A 47 -6.80 4.77 0.86
C ALA A 47 -5.78 4.69 2.00
N MET A 48 -6.23 4.22 3.18
CA MET A 48 -5.41 4.02 4.39
C MET A 48 -5.43 2.53 4.75
N ILE A 49 -4.32 1.81 4.53
CA ILE A 49 -4.26 0.35 4.67
C ILE A 49 -3.16 -0.04 5.66
N GLY A 50 -3.51 -0.90 6.63
CA GLY A 50 -2.54 -1.49 7.55
C GLY A 50 -2.13 -0.61 8.73
N ASN A 51 -2.84 0.50 8.96
CA ASN A 51 -2.64 1.36 10.12
C ASN A 51 -2.87 0.60 11.43
N LYS A 52 -2.31 1.12 12.53
CA LYS A 52 -2.54 0.58 13.87
C LYS A 52 -4.06 0.42 14.13
N PRO A 53 -4.50 -0.70 14.73
CA PRO A 53 -5.88 -0.84 15.18
C PRO A 53 -6.30 0.33 16.07
N GLN A 54 -7.56 0.74 15.95
CA GLN A 54 -8.18 1.73 16.83
C GLN A 54 -8.74 1.07 18.11
N ASP A 55 -8.31 -0.15 18.39
CA ASP A 55 -8.63 -0.82 19.64
C ASP A 55 -7.90 -0.14 20.80
N LEU A 56 -8.59 0.00 21.94
CA LEU A 56 -8.06 0.66 23.13
C LEU A 56 -7.27 -0.29 24.04
N LYS A 57 -7.19 -1.57 23.66
CA LYS A 57 -6.45 -2.60 24.38
C LYS A 57 -4.97 -2.62 24.00
#